data_AF-A0A6N2DR00-F1
#
_entry.id   AF-A0A6N2DR00-F1
#
_cell.length_a   1.000
_cell.length_b   1.000
_cell.length_c   1.000
_cell.angle_alpha   90.00
_cell.angle_beta   90.00
_cell.angle_gamma   90.00
#
_symmetry.space_group_name_H-M   'P 1'
#
loop_
_entity.id
_entity.type
_entity.pdbx_description
1 polymer ?
#
loop_
_entity_poly.entity_id
_entity_poly.type
_entity_poly.pdbx_seq_one_letter_code
_entity_poly.pdbx_strand_id
1 'polypeptide(L)'
;MDCHEVGALLQHYLDGHIDAERARRIEEHLDDCRRCGMEAETYERIKVTLAAHRPEVPPESVERLRAFGERLARGEDPSTP
;
A
#
# COMPACT_ATOMS: atom_id res chain seq x y z
N MET A 1 19.94 2.44 11.35
CA MET A 1 18.66 2.89 11.94
C MET A 1 18.34 2.03 13.15
N ASP A 2 17.58 2.56 14.11
CA ASP A 2 17.19 1.82 15.32
C ASP A 2 15.79 1.20 15.20
N CYS A 3 15.42 0.32 16.14
CA CYS A 3 14.13 -0.38 16.09
C CYS A 3 12.92 0.57 16.17
N HIS A 4 13.07 1.74 16.80
CA HIS A 4 11.97 2.71 16.91
C HIS A 4 11.73 3.39 15.56
N GLU A 5 12.79 3.83 14.89
CA GLU A 5 12.74 4.38 13.54
C GLU A 5 12.18 3.37 12.53
N VAL A 6 12.62 2.10 12.62
CA VAL A 6 12.10 1.00 11.78
C VAL A 6 10.60 0.81 12.02
N GLY A 7 10.16 0.71 13.28
CA GLY A 7 8.75 0.54 13.61
C GLY A 7 7.86 1.67 13.08
N ALA A 8 8.35 2.92 13.13
CA ALA A 8 7.64 4.07 12.60
C ALA A 8 7.51 4.06 11.06
N LEU A 9 8.48 3.48 10.36
CA LEU A 9 8.53 3.46 8.90
C LEU A 9 8.07 2.14 8.29
N LEU A 10 7.83 1.10 9.09
CA LEU A 10 7.61 -0.27 8.62
C LEU A 10 6.43 -0.37 7.65
N GLN A 11 5.29 0.27 7.96
CA GLN A 11 4.14 0.24 7.05
C GLN A 11 4.43 0.96 5.73
N HIS A 12 5.11 2.11 5.76
CA HIS A 12 5.51 2.82 4.54
C HIS A 12 6.45 1.98 3.68
N TYR A 13 7.40 1.27 4.30
CA TYR A 13 8.27 0.33 3.62
C TYR A 13 7.47 -0.82 2.98
N LEU A 14 6.60 -1.48 3.75
CA LEU A 14 5.78 -2.60 3.26
C LEU A 14 4.82 -2.18 2.15
N ASP A 15 4.35 -0.92 2.14
CA ASP A 15 3.48 -0.36 1.11
C ASP A 15 4.24 0.19 -0.12
N GLY A 16 5.58 0.18 -0.11
CA GLY A 16 6.40 0.73 -1.18
C GLY A 16 6.41 2.27 -1.24
N HIS A 17 6.02 2.94 -0.15
CA HIS A 17 5.97 4.39 -0.02
C HIS A 17 7.21 4.98 0.66
N ILE A 18 8.38 4.41 0.39
CA ILE A 18 9.65 4.88 0.95
C ILE A 18 10.71 4.96 -0.15
N ASP A 19 11.66 5.89 -0.02
CA ASP A 19 12.76 6.01 -0.97
C ASP A 19 13.74 4.83 -0.87
N ALA A 20 14.47 4.58 -1.96
CA ALA A 20 15.33 3.41 -2.10
C ALA A 20 16.45 3.34 -1.05
N GLU A 21 17.03 4.48 -0.64
CA GLU A 21 18.10 4.47 0.36
C GLU A 21 17.55 4.09 1.73
N ARG A 22 16.39 4.62 2.11
CA ARG A 22 15.72 4.22 3.36
C ARG A 22 15.23 2.77 3.31
N ALA A 23 14.70 2.30 2.18
CA ALA A 23 14.29 0.91 2.00
C ALA A 23 15.45 -0.05 2.29
N ARG A 24 16.63 0.21 1.71
CA ARG A 24 17.83 -0.61 1.91
C ARG A 24 18.26 -0.67 3.37
N ARG A 25 18.21 0.45 4.09
CA ARG A 25 18.57 0.51 5.52
C ARG A 25 17.55 -0.22 6.41
N ILE A 26 16.27 -0.20 6.03
CA ILE A 26 15.23 -0.97 6.71
C ILE A 26 15.49 -2.46 6.49
N GLU A 27 15.72 -2.87 5.25
CA GLU A 27 16.01 -4.26 4.88
C GLU A 27 17.21 -4.80 5.68
N GLU A 28 18.34 -4.07 5.71
CA GLU A 28 19.50 -4.41 6.55
C GLU A 28 19.12 -4.61 8.03
N HIS A 29 18.27 -3.74 8.59
CA HIS A 29 17.84 -3.87 9.98
C HIS A 29 16.91 -5.06 10.21
N LEU A 30 16.00 -5.37 9.27
CA LEU A 30 15.09 -6.51 9.39
C LEU A 30 15.86 -7.84 9.39
N ASP A 31 16.94 -7.93 8.62
CA ASP A 31 17.85 -9.07 8.60
C ASP A 31 18.63 -9.22 9.92
N ASP A 32 19.12 -8.11 10.46
CA ASP A 32 19.94 -8.11 11.68
C ASP A 32 19.13 -8.22 12.98
N CYS A 33 17.88 -7.75 12.99
CA CYS A 33 17.04 -7.65 14.18
C CYS A 33 15.82 -8.58 14.12
N ARG A 34 15.95 -9.76 14.74
CA ARG A 34 14.88 -10.78 14.83
C ARG A 34 13.51 -10.21 15.23
N ARG A 35 13.46 -9.26 16.17
CA ARG A 35 12.18 -8.68 16.62
C ARG A 35 11.49 -7.92 15.48
N CYS A 36 12.23 -7.05 14.80
CA CYS A 36 11.70 -6.24 13.72
C CYS A 36 11.37 -7.11 12.49
N GLY A 37 12.21 -8.11 12.19
CA GLY A 37 11.91 -9.08 11.13
C GLY A 37 10.60 -9.85 11.35
N MET A 38 10.36 -10.35 12.58
CA MET A 38 9.09 -11.03 12.90
C MET A 38 7.87 -10.11 12.80
N GLU A 39 8.03 -8.83 13.17
CA GLU A 39 6.98 -7.83 13.05
C GLU A 39 6.65 -7.57 11.57
N ALA A 40 7.67 -7.41 10.72
CA ALA A 40 7.51 -7.27 9.27
C ALA A 40 6.79 -8.47 8.66
N GLU A 41 7.24 -9.70 8.96
CA GLU A 41 6.61 -10.94 8.48
C GLU A 41 5.12 -11.03 8.88
N THR A 42 4.80 -10.62 10.11
CA THR A 42 3.42 -10.60 10.60
C THR A 42 2.55 -9.66 9.78
N TYR A 43 3.03 -8.45 9.50
CA TYR A 43 2.31 -7.49 8.68
C TYR A 43 2.18 -7.93 7.22
N GLU A 44 3.24 -8.50 6.64
CA GLU A 44 3.18 -9.07 5.28
C GLU A 44 2.11 -10.16 5.18
N ARG A 45 2.06 -11.09 6.14
CA ARG A 45 1.03 -12.12 6.19
C ARG A 45 -0.37 -11.52 6.26
N ILE A 46 -0.58 -10.50 7.11
CA ILE A 46 -1.87 -9.80 7.19
C ILE A 46 -2.24 -9.21 5.82
N LYS A 47 -1.31 -8.53 5.14
CA LYS A 47 -1.53 -7.95 3.81
C LYS A 47 -1.88 -9.01 2.77
N VAL A 48 -1.17 -10.14 2.76
CA VAL A 48 -1.45 -11.27 1.87
C VAL A 48 -2.84 -11.84 2.12
N THR A 49 -3.21 -12.06 3.39
CA THR A 49 -4.54 -12.56 3.76
C THR A 49 -5.64 -11.58 3.33
N LEU A 50 -5.47 -10.29 3.59
CA LEU A 50 -6.44 -9.27 3.18
C LEU A 50 -6.58 -9.20 1.64
N ALA A 51 -5.47 -9.29 0.91
CA ALA A 51 -5.47 -9.31 -0.55
C ALA A 51 -6.19 -10.54 -1.10
N ALA A 52 -5.98 -11.72 -0.49
CA ALA A 52 -6.66 -12.96 -0.88
C ALA A 52 -8.17 -12.93 -0.64
N HIS A 53 -8.65 -12.14 0.32
CA HIS A 53 -10.07 -11.96 0.61
C HIS A 53 -10.68 -10.71 -0.04
N ARG A 54 -9.94 -10.05 -0.95
CA ARG A 54 -10.44 -8.87 -1.64
C ARG A 54 -11.65 -9.26 -2.50
N PRO A 55 -12.82 -8.62 -2.34
CA PRO A 55 -13.95 -8.87 -3.22
C PRO A 55 -13.60 -8.46 -4.65
N GLU A 56 -14.07 -9.24 -5.62
CA GLU A 56 -13.98 -8.85 -7.02
C GLU A 56 -14.77 -7.56 -7.23
N VAL A 57 -14.14 -6.58 -7.87
CA VAL A 57 -14.82 -5.35 -8.27
C VAL A 57 -15.54 -5.63 -9.58
N PRO A 58 -16.88 -5.48 -9.64
CA PRO A 58 -17.61 -5.72 -10.87
C PRO A 58 -17.09 -4.81 -12.00
N PRO A 59 -16.85 -5.33 -13.23
CA PRO A 59 -16.29 -4.56 -14.33
C PRO A 59 -17.06 -3.26 -14.62
N GLU A 60 -18.39 -3.29 -14.51
CA GLU A 60 -19.25 -2.12 -14.72
C GLU A 60 -19.00 -1.01 -13.69
N SER A 61 -18.52 -1.35 -12.49
CA SER A 61 -18.14 -0.34 -11.50
C SER A 61 -16.88 0.41 -11.94
N VAL A 62 -15.90 -0.30 -12.52
CA VAL A 62 -14.68 0.31 -13.06
C VAL A 62 -14.99 1.18 -14.27
N GLU A 63 -15.85 0.70 -15.18
CA GLU A 63 -16.29 1.45 -16.36
C GLU A 63 -16.99 2.76 -15.97
N ARG A 64 -17.93 2.71 -15.01
CA ARG A 64 -18.60 3.91 -14.50
C ARG A 64 -17.62 4.90 -13.89
N LEU A 65 -16.62 4.42 -13.12
CA LEU A 65 -15.59 5.28 -12.53
C LEU A 65 -14.72 5.94 -13.60
N ARG A 66 -14.36 5.21 -14.67
CA ARG A 66 -13.61 5.78 -15.81
C ARG A 66 -14.42 6.86 -16.53
N ALA A 67 -15.67 6.55 -16.89
CA ALA A 67 -16.55 7.51 -17.55
C ALA A 67 -16.77 8.77 -16.71
N PHE A 68 -16.92 8.61 -15.39
CA PHE A 68 -16.99 9.74 -14.45
C PHE A 68 -15.71 10.58 -14.46
N GLY A 69 -14.54 9.95 -14.40
CA GLY A 69 -13.25 10.65 -14.48
C GLY A 69 -13.05 11.42 -15.79
N GLU A 70 -13.51 10.87 -16.92
CA GLU A 70 -13.46 11.54 -18.22
C GLU A 70 -14.37 12.77 -18.30
N ARG A 71 -15.54 12.76 -17.65
CA ARG A 71 -16.41 13.94 -17.56
C ARG A 71 -15.78 15.03 -16.71
N LEU A 72 -15.22 14.66 -15.56
CA LEU A 72 -14.47 15.59 -14.69
C LEU A 72 -13.30 16.25 -15.42
N ALA A 73 -12.51 15.47 -16.16
CA ALA A 73 -11.37 15.99 -16.93
C ALA A 73 -11.80 16.99 -18.03
N ARG A 74 -13.03 16.87 -18.54
CA ARG A 74 -13.64 17.79 -19.51
C ARG A 74 -14.30 19.01 -18.86
N GLY A 75 -14.36 19.07 -17.53
CA GLY A 75 -15.04 20.15 -16.79
C GLY A 75 -16.57 20.05 -16.84
N GLU A 76 -17.12 18.89 -17.20
CA GLU A 76 -18.56 18.63 -17.18
C GLU A 76 -19.01 18.37 -15.73
N ASP A 77 -20.16 18.93 -15.33
CA ASP A 77 -20.74 18.63 -14.02
C ASP A 77 -21.14 17.14 -13.99
N PRO A 78 -20.50 16.31 -13.16
CA PRO A 78 -20.77 14.88 -13.14
C PRO A 78 -22.15 14.51 -12.62
N SER A 79 -22.84 15.47 -12.02
CA SER A 79 -24.17 15.37 -11.40
C SER A 79 -25.31 15.56 -12.41
N THR A 80 -25.00 15.98 -13.64
CA THR A 80 -26.00 16.12 -14.71
C THR A 80 -26.18 14.75 -15.39
N PRO A 81 -27.43 14.23 -15.49
CA PRO A 81 -27.71 12.89 -15.98
C PRO A 81 -27.35 12.68 -17.45
#